data_AF-A0A5D3G1S9-F1
#
_entry.id   AF-A0A5D3G1S9-F1
#
_cell.length_a   1.000
_cell.length_b   1.000
_cell.length_c   1.000
_cell.angle_alpha   90.00
_cell.angle_beta   90.00
_cell.angle_gamma   90.00
#
_symmetry.space_group_name_H-M   'P 1'
#
loop_
_entity.id
_entity.type
_entity.pdbx_description
1 polymer ?
#
loop_
_entity_poly.entity_id
_entity_poly.type
_entity_poly.pdbx_seq_one_letter_code
_entity_poly.pdbx_strand_id
1 'polypeptide(L)' 'MTQADFWAKFGVTQSSGSRIEKTGRMLVPLYMLLRLYCAGVIADDDLELEFERMGKSASDRFG' A
#
# COMPACT_ATOMS: atom_id res chain seq x y z
N MET A 1 -4.25 10.47 -11.56
CA MET A 1 -3.80 9.28 -10.83
C MET A 1 -3.65 8.14 -11.82
N THR A 2 -2.45 7.62 -11.98
CA THR A 2 -2.18 6.41 -12.77
C THR A 2 -2.46 5.16 -11.94
N GLN A 3 -2.54 4.01 -12.60
CA GLN A 3 -2.58 2.71 -11.91
C GLN A 3 -1.37 2.55 -10.97
N ALA A 4 -0.17 2.93 -11.43
CA ALA A 4 1.04 2.84 -10.64
C ALA A 4 0.95 3.71 -9.38
N ASP A 5 0.45 4.93 -9.50
CA ASP A 5 0.28 5.86 -8.37
C ASP A 5 -0.67 5.29 -7.31
N PHE A 6 -1.77 4.64 -7.74
CA PHE A 6 -2.71 4.02 -6.81
C PHE A 6 -2.09 2.88 -6.02
N TRP A 7 -1.40 1.95 -6.71
CA TRP A 7 -0.80 0.78 -6.06
C TRP A 7 0.41 1.15 -5.19
N ALA A 8 1.12 2.23 -5.53
CA ALA A 8 2.23 2.75 -4.72
C ALA A 8 1.80 3.12 -3.30
N LYS A 9 0.57 3.61 -3.09
CA LYS A 9 -0.01 3.89 -1.76
C LYS A 9 -0.02 2.68 -0.83
N PHE A 10 -0.03 1.47 -1.39
CA PHE A 10 -0.06 0.22 -0.65
C PHE A 10 1.27 -0.54 -0.73
N GLY A 11 2.33 0.10 -1.22
CA GLY A 11 3.65 -0.53 -1.39
C GLY A 11 3.68 -1.56 -2.51
N VAL A 12 2.71 -1.52 -3.43
CA VAL A 12 2.57 -2.48 -4.52
C VAL A 12 3.19 -1.90 -5.79
N THR A 13 4.09 -2.66 -6.41
CA THR A 13 4.69 -2.26 -7.69
C THR A 13 3.67 -2.29 -8.83
N GLN A 14 3.88 -1.49 -9.88
CA GLN A 14 2.98 -1.45 -11.05
C GLN A 14 2.75 -2.84 -11.66
N SER A 15 3.80 -3.66 -11.78
CA SER A 15 3.71 -5.01 -12.34
C SER A 15 2.87 -5.95 -11.46
N SER A 16 2.99 -5.83 -10.14
CA SER A 16 2.17 -6.58 -9.18
C SER A 16 0.73 -6.12 -9.20
N GLY A 17 0.48 -4.80 -9.23
CA GLY A 17 -0.85 -4.22 -9.39
C GLY A 17 -1.55 -4.69 -10.66
N SER A 18 -0.84 -4.71 -11.79
CA SER A 18 -1.37 -5.24 -13.06
C SER A 18 -1.75 -6.72 -12.97
N ARG A 19 -0.97 -7.52 -12.24
CA ARG A 19 -1.29 -8.94 -12.01
C ARG A 19 -2.53 -9.10 -11.13
N ILE A 20 -2.65 -8.30 -10.07
CA ILE A 20 -3.81 -8.34 -9.18
C ILE A 20 -5.08 -8.01 -9.97
N GLU A 21 -5.09 -6.93 -10.74
CA GLU A 21 -6.25 -6.53 -11.55
C GLU A 21 -6.64 -7.58 -12.60
N LYS A 22 -5.66 -8.23 -13.24
CA LYS A 22 -5.92 -9.27 -14.25
C LYS A 22 -6.41 -10.59 -13.68
N THR A 23 -5.91 -10.97 -12.50
CA THR A 23 -6.14 -12.32 -11.95
C THR A 23 -7.12 -12.35 -10.79
N GLY A 24 -7.41 -11.20 -10.17
CA GLY A 24 -8.14 -11.11 -8.91
C GLY A 24 -7.41 -11.71 -7.71
N ARG A 25 -6.16 -12.20 -7.87
CA ARG A 25 -5.40 -12.85 -6.80
C ARG A 25 -4.59 -11.83 -6.02
N MET A 26 -4.81 -11.78 -4.72
CA MET A 26 -4.22 -10.81 -3.81
C MET A 26 -4.02 -11.43 -2.43
N LEU A 27 -2.99 -10.99 -1.70
CA LEU A 27 -2.78 -11.39 -0.31
C LEU A 27 -3.89 -10.83 0.58
N VAL A 28 -4.37 -11.64 1.53
CA VAL A 28 -5.44 -11.27 2.46
C VAL A 28 -5.21 -9.92 3.17
N PRO A 29 -3.99 -9.61 3.67
CA PRO A 29 -3.73 -8.32 4.31
C PRO A 29 -3.96 -7.12 3.38
N LEU A 30 -3.53 -7.21 2.11
CA LEU A 30 -3.72 -6.13 1.14
C LEU A 30 -5.21 -5.95 0.80
N TYR A 31 -5.97 -7.04 0.70
CA TYR A 31 -7.42 -6.97 0.51
C TYR A 31 -8.12 -6.28 1.69
N MET A 32 -7.77 -6.61 2.93
CA MET A 32 -8.32 -5.96 4.12
C MET A 32 -7.98 -4.46 4.14
N LEU A 33 -6.74 -4.10 3.80
CA LEU A 33 -6.30 -2.71 3.76
C LEU A 33 -7.06 -1.89 2.71
N LEU A 34 -7.26 -2.44 1.50
CA LEU A 34 -8.10 -1.82 0.47
C LEU A 34 -9.54 -1.64 0.93
N ARG A 35 -10.12 -2.62 1.64
CA ARG A 35 -11.48 -2.52 2.17
C ARG A 35 -11.63 -1.39 3.19
N LEU A 36 -10.64 -1.22 4.08
CA LEU A 36 -10.62 -0.12 5.05
C LEU A 36 -10.49 1.25 4.35
N TYR A 37 -9.60 1.34 3.36
CA TYR A 37 -9.41 2.56 2.56
C TYR A 37 -10.68 2.93 1.79
N CYS A 38 -11.30 1.97 1.08
CA CYS A 38 -12.55 2.22 0.36
C CYS A 38 -13.74 2.55 1.29
N ALA A 39 -13.72 2.08 2.54
CA ALA A 39 -14.72 2.43 3.54
C ALA A 39 -14.48 3.79 4.19
N GLY A 40 -13.37 4.48 3.89
CA GLY A 40 -12.99 5.75 4.50
C GLY A 40 -12.53 5.63 5.95
N VAL A 41 -12.17 4.42 6.40
CA VAL A 41 -11.63 4.18 7.75
C VAL A 41 -10.17 4.65 7.84
N ILE A 42 -9.45 4.55 6.74
CA ILE A 42 -8.09 5.09 6.57
C ILE A 42 -8.03 5.92 5.29
N ALA A 43 -7.13 6.88 5.24
CA ALA A 43 -6.91 7.80 4.13
C ALA A 43 -5.46 7.76 3.63
N ASP A 44 -5.15 8.55 2.61
CA ASP A 44 -3.81 8.66 2.04
C ASP A 44 -2.76 9.04 3.12
N ASP A 45 -3.09 10.02 3.97
CA ASP A 45 -2.23 10.48 5.08
C ASP A 45 -1.85 9.36 6.06
N ASP A 46 -2.77 8.41 6.35
CA ASP A 46 -2.49 7.28 7.23
C ASP A 46 -1.46 6.34 6.61
N LEU A 47 -1.57 6.10 5.29
CA LEU A 47 -0.64 5.24 4.56
C LEU A 47 0.74 5.89 4.46
N GLU A 48 0.79 7.19 4.16
CA GLU A 48 2.04 7.96 4.10
C GLU A 48 2.77 7.97 5.45
N LEU A 49 2.05 8.23 6.54
CA LEU A 49 2.60 8.21 7.90
C LEU A 49 3.24 6.86 8.25
N GLU A 50 2.59 5.75 7.86
CA GLU A 50 3.14 4.41 8.13
C GLU A 50 4.37 4.11 7.26
N PHE A 51 4.43 4.59 6.01
CA PHE A 51 5.67 4.52 5.21
C PHE A 51 6.82 5.27 5.86
N GLU A 52 6.57 6.47 6.38
CA GLU A 52 7.58 7.24 7.10
C GLU A 52 8.07 6.50 8.35
N ARG A 53 7.16 5.90 9.12
CA ARG A 53 7.50 5.12 10.31
C ARG A 53 8.35 3.90 9.98
N MET A 54 8.02 3.21 8.89
CA MET A 54 8.82 2.08 8.41
C MET A 54 10.22 2.52 7.95
N GLY A 55 10.32 3.66 7.27
CA GLY A 55 11.61 4.25 6.87
C GLY A 55 12.48 4.66 8.05
N LYS A 56 11.90 5.33 9.06
CA LYS A 56 12.58 5.70 10.31
C LYS A 56 13.04 4.47 11.09
N SER A 57 12.19 3.45 11.23
CA SER A 57 12.54 2.18 11.89
C SER A 57 13.66 1.39 11.18
N ALA A 58 13.82 1.55 9.87
CA ALA A 58 14.95 0.99 9.14
C ALA A 58 16.23 1.80 9.42
N SER A 59 16.17 3.13 9.39
CA SER A 59 17.28 4.02 9.73
C SER A 59 17.77 3.81 11.17
N ASP A 60 16.86 3.71 12.14
CA ASP A 60 17.17 3.55 13.57
C ASP A 60 17.82 2.20 13.91
N ARG A 61 17.68 1.19 13.05
CA ARG A 61 18.27 -0.14 13.26
C ARG A 61 19.69 -0.30 12.72
N PHE A 62 20.12 0.62 11.85
CA PHE A 62 21.42 0.55 11.17
C PHE A 62 22.24 1.84 11.32
N GLY A 63 21.77 2.79 12.13
CA GLY A 63 22.44 4.03 12.50
C GLY A 63 23.17 3.94 13.83
#